data_AF-A0A835KU64-F1
#
_entry.id   AF-A0A835KU64-F1
#
_cell.length_a   1.000
_cell.length_b   1.000
_cell.length_c   1.000
_cell.angle_alpha   90.00
_cell.angle_beta   90.00
_cell.angle_gamma   90.00
#
_symmetry.space_group_name_H-M   'P 1'
#
loop_
_entity.id
_entity.type
_entity.pdbx_description
1 polymer ?
#
loop_
_entity_poly.entity_id
_entity_poly.type
_entity_poly.pdbx_seq_one_letter_code
_entity_poly.pdbx_strand_id
1 'polypeptide(L)'
;MMPPPPTPPQSSDDPPRNPMAPLRGHTLLLPLAAATVLVASTIFLFAAAGARWRPADTGLPVPPAVFSAAAVPVTASSNATTGARKELSFLDENGHPDDPAAGSDSGSASRCDPRAAAVRVFMYDLPPEFHFGLLVWSPPSPDSVWPDLTNDATPPPRYPGGLNQQHSVEYWLTLDLLSSSSPPCSAAVRVADSRDADLIFVPFFASLSYNRHSRPVPPEKVGRDKALQEKLVRYLMARPEWKRYGGADHVIVAHHPNSLLHARAALSPALFVLSDFGRYHPRVARLEKDVIAPYKHMAKTFVNDSAGFDDRPTLLYFREPFTGRR
;
A
#
# COMPACT_ATOMS: atom_id res chain seq x y z
N MET A 1 61.22 -57.42 74.28
CA MET A 1 60.48 -58.18 73.26
C MET A 1 59.06 -57.63 73.22
N MET A 2 58.61 -57.15 72.05
CA MET A 2 57.34 -56.42 71.85
C MET A 2 56.10 -57.29 72.14
N PRO A 3 55.06 -56.74 72.79
CA PRO A 3 53.69 -57.21 72.68
C PRO A 3 52.88 -56.48 71.57
N PRO A 4 51.78 -57.08 71.08
CA PRO A 4 51.09 -56.74 69.83
C PRO A 4 50.20 -55.48 69.88
N PRO A 5 49.77 -54.96 68.71
CA PRO A 5 49.16 -53.63 68.57
C PRO A 5 47.69 -53.55 69.05
N PRO A 6 47.20 -52.33 69.38
CA PRO A 6 45.84 -52.12 69.88
C PRO A 6 44.78 -52.03 68.76
N THR A 7 43.58 -52.54 69.07
CA THR A 7 42.32 -52.41 68.32
C THR A 7 41.73 -50.98 68.43
N PRO A 8 41.06 -50.46 67.38
CA PRO A 8 40.37 -49.18 67.44
C PRO A 8 38.96 -49.27 68.06
N PRO A 9 38.43 -48.18 68.66
CA PRO A 9 37.17 -48.19 69.41
C PRO A 9 35.91 -47.92 68.56
N GLN A 10 34.78 -48.47 69.03
CA GLN A 10 33.40 -48.10 68.67
C GLN A 10 32.78 -47.23 69.79
N SER A 11 32.11 -46.14 69.43
CA SER A 11 30.95 -45.49 70.09
C SER A 11 30.54 -44.29 69.19
N SER A 12 29.32 -43.81 69.11
CA SER A 12 28.29 -43.55 70.12
C SER A 12 26.93 -43.42 69.39
N ASP A 13 25.90 -44.15 69.81
CA ASP A 13 24.82 -43.72 70.71
C ASP A 13 23.62 -43.06 70.00
N ASP A 14 22.46 -43.60 70.38
CA ASP A 14 21.13 -43.52 69.75
C ASP A 14 20.19 -42.64 70.64
N PRO A 15 18.85 -42.58 70.45
CA PRO A 15 18.00 -41.37 70.43
C PRO A 15 17.22 -41.19 71.77
N PRO A 16 16.10 -40.41 71.87
CA PRO A 16 14.79 -41.05 71.65
C PRO A 16 13.52 -40.16 71.39
N ARG A 17 12.43 -40.88 71.02
CA ARG A 17 10.97 -40.70 71.28
C ARG A 17 10.18 -39.68 70.44
N ASN A 18 9.35 -40.09 69.45
CA ASN A 18 8.05 -40.83 69.46
C ASN A 18 6.82 -39.93 69.76
N PRO A 19 5.57 -40.23 69.28
CA PRO A 19 5.11 -41.39 68.49
C PRO A 19 4.15 -41.11 67.28
N MET A 20 4.02 -42.13 66.41
CA MET A 20 2.92 -42.45 65.48
C MET A 20 1.52 -42.41 66.14
N ALA A 21 0.36 -42.30 65.47
CA ALA A 21 -0.16 -42.95 64.24
C ALA A 21 -1.55 -42.32 63.88
N PRO A 22 -2.43 -42.85 62.98
CA PRO A 22 -2.24 -43.84 61.89
C PRO A 22 -3.00 -43.56 60.54
N LEU A 23 -2.49 -44.20 59.48
CA LEU A 23 -3.17 -44.98 58.42
C LEU A 23 -4.30 -44.41 57.51
N ARG A 24 -4.08 -44.46 56.19
CA ARG A 24 -4.56 -45.51 55.22
C ARG A 24 -5.13 -44.97 53.88
N GLY A 25 -4.70 -45.60 52.77
CA GLY A 25 -5.28 -45.52 51.41
C GLY A 25 -4.59 -44.51 50.47
N HIS A 26 -3.50 -44.76 49.73
CA HIS A 26 -3.22 -45.84 48.76
C HIS A 26 -4.34 -45.99 47.71
N THR A 27 -4.15 -45.87 46.39
CA THR A 27 -2.96 -45.59 45.56
C THR A 27 -3.42 -45.52 44.09
N LEU A 28 -2.59 -44.87 43.28
CA LEU A 28 -2.24 -45.22 41.88
C LEU A 28 -3.20 -44.93 40.70
N LEU A 29 -2.50 -44.42 39.66
CA LEU A 29 -2.70 -44.51 38.21
C LEU A 29 -3.39 -43.31 37.55
N LEU A 30 -2.64 -42.27 37.16
CA LEU A 30 -1.92 -42.09 35.88
C LEU A 30 -2.85 -41.91 34.64
N PRO A 31 -2.40 -41.20 33.61
CA PRO A 31 -3.10 -40.07 32.97
C PRO A 31 -3.66 -40.49 31.60
N LEU A 32 -4.15 -39.52 30.81
CA LEU A 32 -4.26 -39.63 29.35
C LEU A 32 -5.35 -40.56 28.81
N ALA A 33 -6.63 -40.17 28.91
CA ALA A 33 -7.68 -40.45 27.91
C ALA A 33 -9.07 -39.99 28.41
N ALA A 34 -9.36 -38.68 28.41
CA ALA A 34 -10.77 -38.22 28.50
C ALA A 34 -10.96 -36.71 28.22
N ALA A 35 -9.98 -35.85 28.47
CA ALA A 35 -10.16 -34.40 28.31
C ALA A 35 -9.87 -33.87 26.89
N THR A 36 -9.31 -34.69 26.01
CA THR A 36 -9.14 -34.39 24.57
C THR A 36 -10.40 -34.64 23.73
N VAL A 37 -11.53 -35.07 24.32
CA VAL A 37 -12.79 -35.31 23.58
C VAL A 37 -13.86 -34.23 23.86
N LEU A 38 -13.65 -33.34 24.84
CA LEU A 38 -14.56 -32.20 25.12
C LEU A 38 -14.06 -30.84 24.60
N VAL A 39 -12.86 -30.78 24.03
CA VAL A 39 -12.34 -29.59 23.31
C VAL A 39 -12.35 -29.80 21.78
N ALA A 40 -12.62 -31.02 21.31
CA ALA A 40 -12.75 -31.34 19.88
C ALA A 40 -14.21 -31.47 19.38
N SER A 41 -15.22 -31.35 20.24
CA SER A 41 -16.65 -31.50 19.89
C SER A 41 -17.46 -30.19 19.83
N THR A 42 -16.89 -29.05 20.22
CA THR A 42 -17.52 -27.73 20.02
C THR A 42 -17.08 -27.04 18.72
N ILE A 43 -16.03 -27.55 18.05
CA ILE A 43 -15.56 -27.05 16.76
C ILE A 43 -16.24 -27.75 15.57
N PHE A 44 -16.92 -28.88 15.78
CA PHE A 44 -17.64 -29.61 14.71
C PHE A 44 -19.18 -29.54 14.79
N LEU A 45 -19.77 -28.83 15.76
CA LEU A 45 -21.23 -28.64 15.84
C LEU A 45 -21.74 -27.22 15.50
N PHE A 46 -20.87 -26.25 15.20
CA PHE A 46 -21.28 -24.93 14.66
C PHE A 46 -21.23 -24.85 13.13
N ALA A 47 -20.96 -25.97 12.45
CA ALA A 47 -21.09 -26.09 10.99
C ALA A 47 -22.51 -26.50 10.52
N ALA A 48 -23.49 -26.57 11.42
CA ALA A 48 -24.85 -27.04 11.09
C ALA A 48 -26.00 -26.08 11.47
N ALA A 49 -25.72 -24.87 11.96
CA ALA A 49 -26.75 -23.85 12.16
C ALA A 49 -26.22 -22.48 11.75
N GLY A 50 -26.83 -21.88 10.72
CA GLY A 50 -26.40 -20.62 10.14
C GLY A 50 -26.35 -19.49 11.16
N ALA A 51 -25.16 -18.97 11.43
CA ALA A 51 -24.95 -17.69 12.11
C ALA A 51 -23.66 -17.03 11.62
N ARG A 52 -23.80 -15.77 11.19
CA ARG A 52 -22.73 -14.88 10.70
C ARG A 52 -21.62 -14.71 11.74
N TRP A 53 -20.40 -15.12 11.40
CA TRP A 53 -19.19 -14.68 12.09
C TRP A 53 -18.69 -13.37 11.48
N ARG A 54 -18.48 -12.34 12.33
CA ARG A 54 -17.78 -11.10 12.00
C ARG A 54 -16.40 -11.13 12.69
N PRO A 55 -15.28 -10.91 11.98
CA PRO A 55 -14.01 -10.61 12.62
C PRO A 55 -13.78 -9.09 12.60
N ALA A 56 -13.92 -8.43 13.75
CA ALA A 56 -13.30 -7.14 14.06
C ALA A 56 -13.60 -6.78 15.53
N ASP A 57 -12.77 -7.27 16.45
CA ASP A 57 -12.56 -6.68 17.78
C ASP A 57 -11.09 -6.91 18.16
N THR A 58 -10.20 -6.14 17.53
CA THR A 58 -8.88 -5.87 18.09
C THR A 58 -8.88 -4.40 18.47
N GLY A 59 -9.16 -4.12 19.74
CA GLY A 59 -9.15 -2.78 20.34
C GLY A 59 -7.72 -2.24 20.45
N LEU A 60 -7.09 -1.94 19.30
CA LEU A 60 -5.88 -1.16 19.25
C LEU A 60 -6.25 0.34 19.19
N PRO A 61 -5.66 1.19 20.03
CA PRO A 61 -5.95 2.63 20.03
C PRO A 61 -5.43 3.26 18.73
N VAL A 62 -6.34 3.83 17.94
CA VAL A 62 -6.01 4.71 16.82
C VAL A 62 -5.74 6.11 17.40
N PRO A 63 -4.57 6.73 17.15
CA PRO A 63 -4.31 8.10 17.59
C PRO A 63 -5.33 9.08 17.01
N PRO A 64 -5.76 10.10 17.75
CA PRO A 64 -6.65 11.13 17.23
C PRO A 64 -5.95 11.88 16.08
N ALA A 65 -6.71 12.07 15.01
CA ALA A 65 -6.28 12.66 13.76
C ALA A 65 -5.53 13.98 13.93
N VAL A 66 -4.31 14.02 13.37
CA VAL A 66 -3.66 15.26 12.96
C VAL A 66 -3.43 15.19 11.45
N PHE A 67 -4.52 15.07 10.69
CA PHE A 67 -4.51 15.43 9.28
C PHE A 67 -5.43 16.63 9.13
N SER A 68 -4.81 17.81 9.03
CA SER A 68 -5.52 19.03 8.69
C SER A 68 -5.99 18.88 7.24
N ALA A 69 -7.31 18.82 7.02
CA ALA A 69 -7.94 18.81 5.71
C ALA A 69 -7.86 20.20 5.03
N ALA A 70 -6.70 20.85 5.11
CA ALA A 70 -6.42 22.03 4.32
C ALA A 70 -6.02 21.54 2.93
N ALA A 71 -6.83 21.87 1.92
CA ALA A 71 -6.39 21.83 0.54
C ALA A 71 -5.08 22.63 0.46
N VAL A 72 -3.96 21.95 0.20
CA VAL A 72 -2.69 22.63 -0.02
C VAL A 72 -2.86 23.44 -1.31
N PRO A 73 -2.83 24.78 -1.26
CA PRO A 73 -2.88 25.56 -2.48
C PRO A 73 -1.60 25.27 -3.26
N VAL A 74 -1.75 24.63 -4.43
CA VAL A 74 -0.67 24.50 -5.40
C VAL A 74 -0.41 25.91 -5.94
N THR A 75 0.53 26.60 -5.31
CA THR A 75 1.09 27.84 -5.86
C THR A 75 2.15 27.41 -6.86
N ALA A 76 1.74 27.25 -8.12
CA ALA A 76 2.70 27.34 -9.21
C ALA A 76 3.34 28.73 -9.09
N SER A 77 4.66 28.77 -8.85
CA SER A 77 5.43 30.02 -8.94
C SER A 77 5.44 30.46 -10.39
N SER A 78 4.36 31.10 -10.82
CA SER A 78 4.38 31.98 -11.97
C SER A 78 4.99 33.29 -11.48
N ASN A 79 6.25 33.53 -11.86
CA ASN A 79 6.78 34.90 -11.89
C ASN A 79 6.02 35.64 -13.00
N ALA A 80 4.78 36.03 -12.72
CA ALA A 80 4.01 36.92 -13.55
C ALA A 80 4.35 38.36 -13.13
N THR A 81 5.40 38.91 -13.73
CA THR A 81 5.53 40.36 -13.83
C THR A 81 4.37 40.90 -14.66
N THR A 82 3.68 41.86 -14.05
CA THR A 82 2.60 42.70 -14.57
C THR A 82 2.75 43.06 -16.04
N GLY A 83 1.66 42.93 -16.80
CA GLY A 83 1.67 42.97 -18.25
C GLY A 83 1.96 44.33 -18.89
N ALA A 84 2.46 44.28 -20.13
CA ALA A 84 2.03 45.10 -21.24
C ALA A 84 2.69 44.58 -22.53
N ARG A 85 1.88 44.54 -23.59
CA ARG A 85 2.27 44.74 -25.00
C ARG A 85 3.39 43.89 -25.61
N LYS A 86 2.96 43.11 -26.60
CA LYS A 86 3.76 42.68 -27.75
C LYS A 86 4.49 43.89 -28.38
N GLU A 87 5.81 43.90 -28.35
CA GLU A 87 6.68 44.78 -29.17
C GLU A 87 8.03 44.06 -29.35
N LEU A 88 8.17 43.29 -30.43
CA LEU A 88 9.04 43.61 -31.59
C LEU A 88 10.51 43.79 -31.20
N SER A 89 11.29 42.73 -31.44
CA SER A 89 12.75 42.74 -31.42
C SER A 89 13.29 43.74 -32.46
N PHE A 90 14.11 44.69 -32.01
CA PHE A 90 14.91 45.53 -32.90
C PHE A 90 16.29 44.88 -33.10
N LEU A 91 16.75 44.83 -34.34
CA LEU A 91 18.14 44.57 -34.71
C LEU A 91 18.92 45.89 -34.56
N ASP A 92 20.14 45.84 -34.04
CA ASP A 92 21.07 46.96 -34.13
C ASP A 92 21.76 47.01 -35.50
N GLU A 93 22.52 48.09 -35.76
CA GLU A 93 23.06 48.45 -37.08
C GLU A 93 24.05 47.43 -37.68
N ASN A 94 24.37 46.31 -37.00
CA ASN A 94 25.29 45.28 -37.49
C ASN A 94 24.77 43.82 -37.44
N GLY A 95 23.52 43.56 -37.03
CA GLY A 95 22.84 42.29 -37.31
C GLY A 95 23.41 41.02 -36.63
N HIS A 96 23.79 41.07 -35.36
CA HIS A 96 24.04 39.87 -34.54
C HIS A 96 23.38 39.98 -33.15
N PRO A 97 22.82 38.88 -32.59
CA PRO A 97 22.33 38.89 -31.22
C PRO A 97 23.47 38.96 -30.20
N ASP A 98 23.30 39.79 -29.17
CA ASP A 98 24.19 39.87 -28.01
C ASP A 98 24.17 38.55 -27.20
N ASP A 99 25.28 37.82 -27.21
CA ASP A 99 25.55 36.71 -26.30
C ASP A 99 26.13 37.23 -24.97
N PRO A 100 25.50 36.98 -23.81
CA PRO A 100 26.19 37.01 -22.54
C PRO A 100 26.61 35.58 -22.18
N ALA A 101 27.92 35.33 -22.29
CA ALA A 101 28.69 34.30 -21.59
C ALA A 101 28.13 32.85 -21.63
N ALA A 102 28.61 32.09 -22.62
CA ALA A 102 28.57 30.64 -22.65
C ALA A 102 29.36 30.03 -21.46
N GLY A 103 28.67 29.82 -20.35
CA GLY A 103 28.99 28.71 -19.45
C GLY A 103 28.61 27.43 -20.16
N SER A 104 29.59 26.57 -20.42
CA SER A 104 29.45 25.23 -20.97
C SER A 104 28.60 24.34 -20.03
N ASP A 105 27.28 24.49 -20.10
CA ASP A 105 26.36 23.52 -19.51
C ASP A 105 26.20 22.38 -20.52
N SER A 106 27.08 21.37 -20.38
CA SER A 106 26.88 20.08 -21.02
C SER A 106 25.52 19.56 -20.55
N GLY A 107 24.51 19.66 -21.40
CA GLY A 107 23.12 19.33 -21.10
C GLY A 107 22.92 17.91 -20.59
N SER A 108 23.13 17.70 -19.30
CA SER A 108 22.43 16.66 -18.56
C SER A 108 21.01 17.18 -18.40
N ALA A 109 20.02 16.48 -18.98
CA ALA A 109 18.62 16.76 -18.69
C ALA A 109 18.47 16.89 -17.17
N SER A 110 18.21 18.11 -16.68
CA SER A 110 18.19 18.42 -15.26
C SER A 110 17.11 17.57 -14.61
N ARG A 111 17.49 16.59 -13.80
CA ARG A 111 16.52 15.78 -13.04
C ARG A 111 15.67 16.70 -12.17
N CYS A 112 14.39 16.37 -12.05
CA CYS A 112 13.48 17.13 -11.21
C CYS A 112 13.91 17.06 -9.74
N ASP A 113 14.06 18.22 -9.09
CA ASP A 113 14.40 18.29 -7.67
C ASP A 113 13.17 17.90 -6.83
N PRO A 114 13.21 16.80 -6.05
CA PRO A 114 12.09 16.41 -5.20
C PRO A 114 11.71 17.47 -4.15
N ARG A 115 12.62 18.40 -3.82
CA ARG A 115 12.34 19.51 -2.88
C ARG A 115 11.39 20.55 -3.47
N ALA A 116 11.31 20.64 -4.79
CA ALA A 116 10.39 21.53 -5.50
C ALA A 116 9.05 20.84 -5.82
N ALA A 117 8.91 19.54 -5.55
CA ALA A 117 7.69 18.79 -5.81
C ALA A 117 6.58 19.17 -4.82
N ALA A 118 5.33 19.20 -5.30
CA ALA A 118 4.17 19.41 -4.43
C ALA A 118 3.95 18.22 -3.49
N VAL A 119 4.24 17.00 -3.95
CA VAL A 119 4.16 15.77 -3.16
C VAL A 119 5.36 14.87 -3.47
N ARG A 120 6.06 14.39 -2.44
CA ARG A 120 7.11 13.36 -2.58
C ARG A 120 6.53 11.99 -2.30
N VAL A 121 6.72 11.05 -3.23
CA VAL A 121 6.07 9.74 -3.16
C VAL A 121 7.10 8.63 -3.13
N PHE A 122 7.07 7.79 -2.10
CA PHE A 122 7.79 6.52 -2.13
C PHE A 122 6.87 5.47 -2.78
N MET A 123 7.39 4.73 -3.76
CA MET A 123 6.63 3.67 -4.42
C MET A 123 7.30 2.32 -4.12
N TYR A 124 6.54 1.36 -3.61
CA TYR A 124 7.06 0.01 -3.37
C TYR A 124 7.48 -0.66 -4.67
N ASP A 125 8.64 -1.31 -4.64
CA ASP A 125 9.06 -2.28 -5.66
C ASP A 125 8.36 -3.63 -5.42
N LEU A 126 7.04 -3.65 -5.65
CA LEU A 126 6.25 -4.88 -5.59
C LEU A 126 6.68 -5.84 -6.71
N PRO A 127 6.59 -7.17 -6.52
CA PRO A 127 6.87 -8.11 -7.60
C PRO A 127 5.98 -7.90 -8.85
N PRO A 128 6.47 -8.17 -10.08
CA PRO A 128 5.74 -7.92 -11.32
C PRO A 128 4.33 -8.52 -11.41
N GLU A 129 4.06 -9.62 -10.71
CA GLU A 129 2.73 -10.25 -10.60
C GLU A 129 1.63 -9.32 -10.04
N PHE A 130 2.00 -8.22 -9.38
CA PHE A 130 1.06 -7.22 -8.86
C PHE A 130 0.74 -6.09 -9.86
N HIS A 131 1.54 -5.90 -10.92
CA HIS A 131 1.38 -4.78 -11.86
C HIS A 131 1.58 -5.21 -13.32
N PHE A 132 2.62 -4.74 -14.00
CA PHE A 132 2.94 -5.02 -15.40
C PHE A 132 2.99 -6.51 -15.77
N GLY A 133 3.29 -7.43 -14.85
CA GLY A 133 3.18 -8.88 -15.09
C GLY A 133 1.74 -9.32 -15.40
N LEU A 134 0.72 -8.61 -14.92
CA LEU A 134 -0.68 -8.80 -15.30
C LEU A 134 -0.95 -8.40 -16.76
N LEU A 135 -0.06 -7.63 -17.37
CA LEU A 135 -0.05 -7.23 -18.77
C LEU A 135 0.87 -8.11 -19.63
N VAL A 136 1.28 -9.28 -19.12
CA VAL A 136 2.19 -10.22 -19.82
C VAL A 136 3.58 -9.61 -20.06
N TRP A 137 3.97 -8.66 -19.22
CA TRP A 137 5.33 -8.16 -19.19
C TRP A 137 6.22 -9.07 -18.37
N SER A 138 7.42 -9.32 -18.86
CA SER A 138 8.47 -10.05 -18.16
C SER A 138 9.65 -9.13 -17.91
N PRO A 139 10.21 -9.11 -16.69
CA PRO A 139 11.37 -8.29 -16.42
C PRO A 139 12.61 -8.82 -17.17
N PRO A 140 13.52 -7.94 -17.61
CA PRO A 140 14.74 -8.34 -18.31
C PRO A 140 15.74 -9.09 -17.40
N SER A 141 15.65 -8.89 -16.08
CA SER A 141 16.46 -9.58 -15.08
C SER A 141 15.63 -9.85 -13.81
N PRO A 142 16.04 -10.81 -12.94
CA PRO A 142 15.33 -11.11 -11.70
C PRO A 142 15.19 -9.93 -10.73
N ASP A 143 16.14 -8.99 -10.78
CA ASP A 143 16.17 -7.80 -9.92
C ASP A 143 15.36 -6.62 -10.51
N SER A 144 14.95 -6.72 -11.77
CA SER A 144 14.20 -5.67 -12.44
C SER A 144 12.72 -5.75 -12.09
N VAL A 145 12.17 -4.66 -11.57
CA VAL A 145 10.75 -4.58 -11.21
C VAL A 145 9.93 -3.76 -12.21
N TRP A 146 10.54 -2.80 -12.90
CA TRP A 146 9.83 -1.85 -13.75
C TRP A 146 10.22 -1.98 -15.23
N PRO A 147 9.29 -1.68 -16.17
CA PRO A 147 9.66 -1.46 -17.56
C PRO A 147 10.59 -0.23 -17.68
N ASP A 148 11.53 -0.29 -18.60
CA ASP A 148 12.37 0.86 -18.93
C ASP A 148 11.55 1.85 -19.78
N LEU A 149 11.28 3.03 -19.23
CA LEU A 149 10.53 4.09 -19.91
C LEU A 149 11.40 4.99 -20.78
N THR A 150 12.73 4.83 -20.72
CA THR A 150 13.68 5.65 -21.50
C THR A 150 14.03 5.02 -22.85
N ASN A 151 13.69 3.74 -23.03
CA ASN A 151 14.00 3.00 -24.24
C ASN A 151 12.78 2.87 -25.16
N ASP A 152 12.71 3.76 -26.16
CA ASP A 152 11.63 3.77 -27.17
C ASP A 152 11.51 2.46 -27.96
N ALA A 153 12.57 1.64 -28.04
CA ALA A 153 12.53 0.35 -28.73
C ALA A 153 11.74 -0.71 -27.94
N THR A 154 11.57 -0.56 -26.63
CA THR A 154 10.84 -1.49 -25.77
C THR A 154 9.86 -0.72 -24.87
N PRO A 155 8.79 -0.15 -25.45
CA PRO A 155 7.84 0.66 -24.69
C PRO A 155 7.12 -0.19 -23.63
N PRO A 156 6.60 0.44 -22.56
CA PRO A 156 5.81 -0.26 -21.55
C PRO A 156 4.57 -0.94 -22.19
N PRO A 157 4.13 -2.08 -21.66
CA PRO A 157 2.96 -2.79 -22.18
C PRO A 157 1.73 -1.91 -22.17
N ARG A 158 1.03 -1.82 -23.31
CA ARG A 158 -0.18 -1.02 -23.41
C ARG A 158 -1.28 -1.53 -22.48
N TYR A 159 -1.96 -0.61 -21.81
CA TYR A 159 -3.13 -0.95 -21.01
C TYR A 159 -4.27 -1.49 -21.90
N PRO A 160 -5.02 -2.53 -21.49
CA PRO A 160 -6.06 -3.12 -22.31
C PRO A 160 -7.21 -2.13 -22.58
N GLY A 161 -7.68 -2.11 -23.82
CA GLY A 161 -8.82 -1.29 -24.24
C GLY A 161 -10.18 -1.84 -23.76
N GLY A 162 -11.26 -1.31 -24.36
CA GLY A 162 -12.63 -1.68 -24.04
C GLY A 162 -13.04 -1.29 -22.62
N LEU A 163 -13.84 -2.14 -21.96
CA LEU A 163 -14.32 -1.88 -20.60
C LEU A 163 -13.20 -1.75 -19.57
N ASN A 164 -12.03 -2.36 -19.81
CA ASN A 164 -10.89 -2.26 -18.89
C ASN A 164 -10.38 -0.82 -18.77
N GLN A 165 -10.42 -0.04 -19.86
CA GLN A 165 -9.84 1.30 -19.92
C GLN A 165 -10.42 2.24 -18.86
N GLN A 166 -11.66 1.99 -18.44
CA GLN A 166 -12.34 2.76 -17.41
C GLN A 166 -11.68 2.67 -16.03
N HIS A 167 -10.83 1.66 -15.79
CA HIS A 167 -10.14 1.44 -14.53
C HIS A 167 -8.62 1.42 -14.69
N SER A 168 -8.10 2.29 -15.56
CA SER A 168 -6.66 2.38 -15.87
C SER A 168 -5.87 3.30 -14.91
N VAL A 169 -6.50 3.79 -13.84
CA VAL A 169 -5.91 4.80 -12.92
C VAL A 169 -4.59 4.31 -12.33
N GLU A 170 -4.55 3.08 -11.83
CA GLU A 170 -3.34 2.44 -11.30
C GLU A 170 -2.18 2.39 -12.30
N TYR A 171 -2.47 2.12 -13.57
CA TYR A 171 -1.47 2.02 -14.62
C TYR A 171 -0.87 3.39 -14.95
N TRP A 172 -1.71 4.41 -15.14
CA TRP A 172 -1.24 5.75 -15.48
C TRP A 172 -0.49 6.41 -14.33
N LEU A 173 -0.96 6.27 -13.09
CA LEU A 173 -0.23 6.80 -11.91
C LEU A 173 1.13 6.13 -11.74
N THR A 174 1.22 4.82 -12.01
CA THR A 174 2.51 4.10 -11.92
C THR A 174 3.48 4.60 -12.99
N LEU A 175 3.02 4.79 -14.23
CA LEU A 175 3.87 5.34 -15.28
C LEU A 175 4.32 6.77 -14.98
N ASP A 176 3.39 7.63 -14.52
CA ASP A 176 3.70 9.02 -14.14
C ASP A 176 4.79 9.09 -13.07
N LEU A 177 4.65 8.29 -12.00
CA LEU A 177 5.65 8.20 -10.94
C LEU A 177 6.99 7.63 -11.43
N LEU A 178 6.98 6.66 -12.35
CA LEU A 178 8.21 6.13 -12.94
C LEU A 178 8.95 7.16 -13.82
N SER A 179 8.22 8.05 -14.48
CA SER A 179 8.81 9.15 -15.27
C SER A 179 9.08 10.43 -14.47
N SER A 180 8.57 10.54 -13.24
CA SER A 180 8.50 11.80 -12.48
C SER A 180 9.83 12.49 -12.18
N SER A 181 10.95 11.77 -12.23
CA SER A 181 12.29 12.34 -12.00
C SER A 181 12.89 13.00 -13.25
N SER A 182 12.24 12.85 -14.41
CA SER A 182 12.65 13.42 -15.69
C SER A 182 11.75 14.60 -16.08
N PRO A 183 12.28 15.67 -16.69
CA PRO A 183 11.47 16.76 -17.22
C PRO A 183 10.47 16.27 -18.30
N PRO A 184 9.26 16.89 -18.39
CA PRO A 184 8.74 17.94 -17.51
C PRO A 184 8.39 17.39 -16.12
N CYS A 185 8.68 18.18 -15.07
CA CYS A 185 8.50 17.74 -13.69
C CYS A 185 7.02 17.63 -13.31
N SER A 186 6.61 16.44 -12.88
CA SER A 186 5.27 16.18 -12.34
C SER A 186 5.10 16.88 -10.98
N ALA A 187 3.84 17.20 -10.63
CA ALA A 187 3.49 17.69 -9.30
C ALA A 187 3.85 16.67 -8.20
N ALA A 188 3.83 15.37 -8.52
CA ALA A 188 4.28 14.30 -7.65
C ALA A 188 5.61 13.73 -8.14
N VAL A 189 6.63 13.70 -7.28
CA VAL A 189 7.96 13.17 -7.62
C VAL A 189 8.25 11.92 -6.81
N ARG A 190 8.68 10.85 -7.49
CA ARG A 190 9.10 9.59 -6.86
C ARG A 190 10.44 9.79 -6.15
N VAL A 191 10.47 9.45 -4.87
CA VAL A 191 11.70 9.43 -4.05
C VAL A 191 12.17 8.00 -3.82
N ALA A 192 13.48 7.85 -3.63
CA ALA A 192 14.11 6.55 -3.43
C ALA A 192 13.93 6.00 -2.00
N ASP A 193 13.89 6.87 -0.99
CA ASP A 193 13.76 6.49 0.42
C ASP A 193 12.38 6.85 0.96
N SER A 194 11.75 5.90 1.67
CA SER A 194 10.45 6.09 2.32
C SER A 194 10.47 7.09 3.49
N ARG A 195 11.64 7.50 3.95
CA ARG A 195 11.81 8.56 4.97
C ARG A 195 11.65 9.96 4.40
N ASP A 196 11.89 10.12 3.10
CA ASP A 196 11.80 11.42 2.41
C ASP A 196 10.41 11.66 1.81
N ALA A 197 9.52 10.66 1.87
CA ALA A 197 8.21 10.69 1.25
C ALA A 197 7.13 11.30 2.16
N ASP A 198 6.20 12.03 1.54
CA ASP A 198 4.96 12.49 2.16
C ASP A 198 3.88 11.39 2.11
N LEU A 199 3.89 10.57 1.06
CA LEU A 199 2.94 9.46 0.84
C LEU A 199 3.65 8.22 0.29
N ILE A 200 3.03 7.06 0.52
CA ILE A 200 3.51 5.77 0.00
C ILE A 200 2.52 5.21 -1.01
N PHE A 201 2.94 5.10 -2.26
CA PHE A 201 2.12 4.49 -3.30
C PHE A 201 2.31 2.97 -3.34
N VAL A 202 1.19 2.24 -3.40
CA VAL A 202 1.15 0.79 -3.55
C VAL A 202 0.76 0.45 -5.00
N PRO A 203 1.71 0.08 -5.87
CA PRO A 203 1.48 -0.16 -7.29
C PRO A 203 0.89 -1.55 -7.55
N PHE A 204 -0.25 -1.85 -6.94
CA PHE A 204 -1.05 -3.03 -7.26
C PHE A 204 -2.13 -2.66 -8.27
N PHE A 205 -2.15 -3.30 -9.44
CA PHE A 205 -3.17 -3.08 -10.46
C PHE A 205 -4.45 -3.88 -10.11
N ALA A 206 -5.08 -3.49 -9.00
CA ALA A 206 -6.18 -4.20 -8.38
C ALA A 206 -7.41 -4.33 -9.30
N SER A 207 -7.69 -3.30 -10.09
CA SER A 207 -8.81 -3.31 -11.04
C SER A 207 -8.53 -4.29 -12.17
N LEU A 208 -7.31 -4.26 -12.71
CA LEU A 208 -6.89 -5.19 -13.76
C LEU A 208 -6.84 -6.64 -13.28
N SER A 209 -6.30 -6.87 -12.07
CA SER A 209 -6.27 -8.17 -11.41
C SER A 209 -7.68 -8.77 -11.31
N TYR A 210 -8.64 -7.98 -10.82
CA TYR A 210 -10.04 -8.42 -10.76
C TYR A 210 -10.60 -8.77 -12.14
N ASN A 211 -10.41 -7.90 -13.14
CA ASN A 211 -10.95 -8.09 -14.48
C ASN A 211 -10.41 -9.36 -15.17
N ARG A 212 -9.14 -9.69 -14.93
CA ARG A 212 -8.49 -10.86 -15.56
C ARG A 212 -8.62 -12.15 -14.75
N HIS A 213 -8.64 -12.05 -13.43
CA HIS A 213 -8.31 -13.19 -12.56
C HIS A 213 -9.27 -13.39 -11.37
N SER A 214 -10.41 -12.69 -11.33
CA SER A 214 -11.43 -12.87 -10.28
C SER A 214 -12.11 -14.24 -10.31
N ARG A 215 -12.26 -14.85 -11.50
CA ARG A 215 -12.87 -16.17 -11.65
C ARG A 215 -11.79 -17.26 -11.53
N PRO A 216 -11.97 -18.25 -10.65
CA PRO A 216 -11.11 -19.44 -10.64
C PRO A 216 -11.18 -20.16 -11.99
N VAL A 217 -10.04 -20.63 -12.49
CA VAL A 217 -9.95 -21.46 -13.70
C VAL A 217 -9.53 -22.86 -13.26
N PRO A 218 -10.31 -23.92 -13.58
CA PRO A 218 -9.92 -25.29 -13.23
C PRO A 218 -8.49 -25.63 -13.69
N PRO A 219 -7.69 -26.34 -12.86
CA PRO A 219 -8.04 -27.00 -11.61
C PRO A 219 -7.99 -26.09 -10.36
N GLU A 220 -7.67 -24.80 -10.51
CA GLU A 220 -7.56 -23.89 -9.37
C GLU A 220 -8.93 -23.66 -8.71
N LYS A 221 -8.96 -23.77 -7.38
CA LYS A 221 -10.18 -23.56 -6.58
C LYS A 221 -10.36 -22.10 -6.15
N VAL A 222 -9.32 -21.29 -6.25
CA VAL A 222 -9.29 -19.88 -5.82
C VAL A 222 -8.85 -19.04 -7.01
N GLY A 223 -9.57 -17.95 -7.29
CA GLY A 223 -9.17 -17.02 -8.33
C GLY A 223 -7.85 -16.35 -7.98
N ARG A 224 -6.93 -16.26 -8.94
CA ARG A 224 -5.61 -15.66 -8.75
C ARG A 224 -5.67 -14.23 -8.19
N ASP A 225 -6.72 -13.46 -8.49
CA ASP A 225 -6.96 -12.14 -7.90
C ASP A 225 -7.08 -12.19 -6.36
N LYS A 226 -7.86 -13.13 -5.82
CA LYS A 226 -8.00 -13.30 -4.37
C LYS A 226 -6.65 -13.68 -3.74
N ALA A 227 -5.90 -14.58 -4.36
CA ALA A 227 -4.58 -14.98 -3.86
C ALA A 227 -3.59 -13.80 -3.84
N LEU A 228 -3.58 -12.97 -4.88
CA LEU A 228 -2.76 -11.75 -4.93
C LEU A 228 -3.17 -10.75 -3.84
N GLN A 229 -4.47 -10.53 -3.63
CA GLN A 229 -4.97 -9.64 -2.57
C GLN A 229 -4.51 -10.09 -1.17
N GLU A 230 -4.62 -11.38 -0.86
CA GLU A 230 -4.14 -11.92 0.42
C GLU A 230 -2.61 -11.81 0.56
N LYS A 231 -1.87 -12.04 -0.53
CA LYS A 231 -0.41 -11.87 -0.56
C LYS A 231 -0.02 -10.40 -0.33
N LEU A 232 -0.74 -9.46 -0.94
CA LEU A 232 -0.52 -8.03 -0.76
C LEU A 232 -0.71 -7.61 0.70
N VAL A 233 -1.80 -8.04 1.34
CA VAL A 233 -2.06 -7.74 2.77
C VAL A 233 -0.90 -8.22 3.64
N ARG A 234 -0.48 -9.48 3.46
CA ARG A 234 0.65 -10.06 4.20
C ARG A 234 1.95 -9.29 3.94
N TYR A 235 2.22 -8.93 2.69
CA TYR A 235 3.40 -8.15 2.31
C TYR A 235 3.40 -6.80 3.01
N LEU A 236 2.36 -5.99 2.83
CA LEU A 236 2.26 -4.63 3.36
C LEU A 236 2.34 -4.63 4.89
N MET A 237 1.56 -5.46 5.58
CA MET A 237 1.55 -5.49 7.04
C MET A 237 2.89 -5.90 7.66
N ALA A 238 3.76 -6.60 6.92
CA ALA A 238 5.10 -6.94 7.38
C ALA A 238 6.08 -5.77 7.28
N ARG A 239 5.84 -4.81 6.38
CA ARG A 239 6.75 -3.71 6.04
C ARG A 239 6.89 -2.69 7.18
N PRO A 240 8.11 -2.19 7.45
CA PRO A 240 8.32 -1.11 8.43
C PRO A 240 7.57 0.17 8.04
N GLU A 241 7.46 0.44 6.74
CA GLU A 241 6.75 1.61 6.25
C GLU A 241 5.25 1.56 6.60
N TRP A 242 4.59 0.41 6.45
CA TRP A 242 3.20 0.23 6.88
C TRP A 242 3.04 0.36 8.40
N LYS A 243 3.96 -0.24 9.17
CA LYS A 243 3.92 -0.22 10.64
C LYS A 243 4.10 1.19 11.21
N ARG A 244 4.80 2.09 10.50
CA ARG A 244 5.11 3.46 10.96
C ARG A 244 3.85 4.27 11.27
N TYR A 245 2.86 4.24 10.38
CA TYR A 245 1.61 4.98 10.52
C TYR A 245 0.36 4.11 10.39
N GLY A 246 0.50 2.79 10.53
CA GLY A 246 -0.60 1.84 10.43
C GLY A 246 -1.26 1.80 9.05
N GLY A 247 -0.56 2.18 8.00
CA GLY A 247 -1.06 2.24 6.63
C GLY A 247 -1.75 3.55 6.24
N ALA A 248 -1.86 4.55 7.13
CA ALA A 248 -2.63 5.77 6.88
C ALA A 248 -2.03 6.69 5.80
N ASP A 249 -0.73 6.57 5.57
CA ASP A 249 0.04 7.28 4.55
C ASP A 249 0.12 6.50 3.22
N HIS A 250 -0.50 5.32 3.14
CA HIS A 250 -0.51 4.49 1.94
C HIS A 250 -1.66 4.88 1.01
N VAL A 251 -1.35 4.98 -0.28
CA VAL A 251 -2.30 5.18 -1.36
C VAL A 251 -2.44 3.88 -2.14
N ILE A 252 -3.67 3.34 -2.19
CA ILE A 252 -4.00 2.12 -2.93
C ILE A 252 -5.15 2.40 -3.90
N VAL A 253 -4.95 2.10 -5.18
CA VAL A 253 -5.98 2.27 -6.19
C VAL A 253 -6.91 1.05 -6.20
N ALA A 254 -8.19 1.29 -5.95
CA ALA A 254 -9.24 0.28 -5.99
C ALA A 254 -10.42 0.77 -6.84
N HIS A 255 -10.08 1.28 -8.04
CA HIS A 255 -11.03 2.02 -8.89
C HIS A 255 -12.17 1.13 -9.40
N HIS A 256 -11.91 -0.12 -9.78
CA HIS A 256 -13.00 -1.06 -10.05
C HIS A 256 -13.76 -1.38 -8.76
N PRO A 257 -15.10 -1.30 -8.71
CA PRO A 257 -15.85 -1.38 -7.45
C PRO A 257 -15.82 -2.77 -6.78
N ASN A 258 -15.37 -3.81 -7.49
CA ASN A 258 -15.09 -5.14 -6.95
C ASN A 258 -13.59 -5.44 -6.76
N SER A 259 -12.70 -4.50 -7.08
CA SER A 259 -11.28 -4.66 -6.76
C SER A 259 -11.06 -4.61 -5.25
N LEU A 260 -10.00 -5.27 -4.77
CA LEU A 260 -9.71 -5.44 -3.34
C LEU A 260 -10.85 -6.04 -2.50
N LEU A 261 -11.81 -6.75 -3.09
CA LEU A 261 -12.97 -7.28 -2.36
C LEU A 261 -12.58 -8.07 -1.09
N HIS A 262 -11.45 -8.78 -1.14
CA HIS A 262 -10.94 -9.62 -0.05
C HIS A 262 -9.90 -8.91 0.84
N ALA A 263 -9.32 -7.80 0.40
CA ALA A 263 -8.27 -7.07 1.12
C ALA A 263 -8.72 -5.72 1.71
N ARG A 264 -9.75 -5.08 1.15
CA ARG A 264 -10.14 -3.69 1.46
C ARG A 264 -10.46 -3.45 2.94
N ALA A 265 -10.97 -4.45 3.66
CA ALA A 265 -11.21 -4.33 5.08
C ALA A 265 -9.89 -4.26 5.87
N ALA A 266 -8.96 -5.16 5.58
CA ALA A 266 -7.64 -5.19 6.23
C ALA A 266 -6.78 -3.99 5.86
N LEU A 267 -6.93 -3.46 4.65
CA LEU A 267 -6.20 -2.29 4.14
C LEU A 267 -6.96 -0.97 4.34
N SER A 268 -8.10 -0.98 5.03
CA SER A 268 -8.96 0.21 5.19
C SER A 268 -8.33 1.44 5.85
N PRO A 269 -7.25 1.34 6.67
CA PRO A 269 -6.53 2.53 7.12
C PRO A 269 -5.95 3.37 5.99
N ALA A 270 -5.60 2.75 4.85
CA ALA A 270 -5.03 3.43 3.69
C ALA A 270 -6.01 4.38 3.00
N LEU A 271 -5.45 5.35 2.27
CA LEU A 271 -6.17 6.18 1.32
C LEU A 271 -6.47 5.34 0.07
N PHE A 272 -7.75 5.20 -0.26
CA PHE A 272 -8.20 4.55 -1.48
C PHE A 272 -8.52 5.57 -2.57
N VAL A 273 -8.08 5.25 -3.78
CA VAL A 273 -8.58 5.90 -5.00
C VAL A 273 -9.69 5.01 -5.57
N LEU A 274 -10.92 5.52 -5.54
CA LEU A 274 -12.15 4.79 -5.86
C LEU A 274 -12.88 5.43 -7.04
N SER A 275 -13.84 4.72 -7.62
CA SER A 275 -14.75 5.28 -8.63
C SER A 275 -16.02 5.88 -8.02
N ASP A 276 -16.49 5.30 -6.92
CA ASP A 276 -17.62 5.77 -6.12
C ASP A 276 -17.53 5.16 -4.69
N PHE A 277 -18.38 5.64 -3.78
CA PHE A 277 -18.50 5.10 -2.42
C PHE A 277 -19.63 4.06 -2.26
N GLY A 278 -20.41 3.78 -3.31
CA GLY A 278 -21.68 3.06 -3.23
C GLY A 278 -21.55 1.61 -2.77
N ARG A 279 -20.38 0.98 -2.94
CA ARG A 279 -20.14 -0.43 -2.57
C ARG A 279 -19.33 -0.65 -1.30
N TYR A 280 -19.10 0.40 -0.52
CA TYR A 280 -18.21 0.34 0.64
C TYR A 280 -18.96 0.68 1.93
N HIS A 281 -18.65 -0.05 3.00
CA HIS A 281 -19.09 0.36 4.33
C HIS A 281 -18.34 1.66 4.71
N PRO A 282 -18.96 2.65 5.38
CA PRO A 282 -18.31 3.91 5.77
C PRO A 282 -17.05 3.76 6.66
N ARG A 283 -16.81 2.56 7.19
CA ARG A 283 -15.61 2.23 7.97
C ARG A 283 -14.43 1.85 7.09
N VAL A 284 -14.71 1.38 5.87
CA VAL A 284 -13.72 0.94 4.88
C VAL A 284 -13.36 2.09 3.94
N ALA A 285 -14.37 2.80 3.43
CA ALA A 285 -14.16 3.95 2.58
C ALA A 285 -15.09 5.11 2.97
N ARG A 286 -14.56 6.33 2.97
CA ARG A 286 -15.26 7.56 3.36
C ARG A 286 -14.60 8.80 2.76
N LEU A 287 -15.39 9.88 2.64
CA LEU A 287 -14.98 11.11 1.98
C LEU A 287 -13.82 11.83 2.68
N GLU A 288 -13.70 11.67 3.99
CA GLU A 288 -12.69 12.37 4.79
C GLU A 288 -11.26 11.88 4.53
N LYS A 289 -11.11 10.69 3.91
CA LYS A 289 -9.79 10.12 3.61
C LYS A 289 -9.60 9.71 2.16
N ASP A 290 -10.65 9.25 1.48
CA ASP A 290 -10.53 8.61 0.16
C ASP A 290 -10.85 9.58 -0.97
N VAL A 291 -10.25 9.32 -2.13
CA VAL A 291 -10.39 10.16 -3.33
C VAL A 291 -11.21 9.42 -4.38
N ILE A 292 -12.10 10.15 -5.05
CA ILE A 292 -12.82 9.66 -6.22
C ILE A 292 -12.07 10.06 -7.49
N ALA A 293 -11.62 9.07 -8.25
CA ALA A 293 -11.28 9.24 -9.66
C ALA A 293 -12.55 8.94 -10.48
N PRO A 294 -13.02 9.85 -11.36
CA PRO A 294 -14.24 9.61 -12.11
C PRO A 294 -14.03 8.58 -13.21
N TYR A 295 -15.09 7.83 -13.55
CA TYR A 295 -15.08 7.00 -14.75
C TYR A 295 -14.80 7.83 -16.01
N LYS A 296 -13.99 7.29 -16.92
CA LYS A 296 -13.66 7.94 -18.20
C LYS A 296 -14.90 8.45 -18.97
N HIS A 297 -16.01 7.72 -18.95
CA HIS A 297 -17.23 8.11 -19.67
C HIS A 297 -18.05 9.20 -18.95
N MET A 298 -17.79 9.45 -17.67
CA MET A 298 -18.45 10.49 -16.89
C MET A 298 -17.77 11.86 -17.03
N ALA A 299 -16.46 11.86 -17.33
CA ALA A 299 -15.71 13.06 -17.65
C ALA A 299 -15.75 13.31 -19.15
N LYS A 300 -16.68 14.17 -19.61
CA LYS A 300 -16.69 14.62 -21.01
C LYS A 300 -15.41 15.40 -21.30
N THR A 301 -14.74 15.09 -22.39
CA THR A 301 -13.68 15.94 -22.94
C THR A 301 -14.30 17.28 -23.34
N PHE A 302 -13.65 18.36 -22.93
CA PHE A 302 -14.08 19.70 -23.34
C PHE A 302 -13.72 19.88 -24.82
N VAL A 303 -14.71 20.25 -25.65
CA VAL A 303 -14.60 20.12 -27.13
C VAL A 303 -13.61 21.13 -27.74
N ASN A 304 -13.46 22.30 -27.10
CA ASN A 304 -12.52 23.35 -27.50
C ASN A 304 -11.46 23.55 -26.43
N ASP A 305 -10.91 22.44 -25.94
CA ASP A 305 -9.88 22.49 -24.91
C ASP A 305 -8.50 22.60 -25.56
N SER A 306 -7.98 23.83 -25.63
CA SER A 306 -6.60 24.10 -26.03
C SER A 306 -5.63 24.09 -24.85
N ALA A 307 -6.13 23.90 -23.62
CA ALA A 307 -5.32 23.96 -22.42
C ALA A 307 -4.53 22.66 -22.24
N GLY A 308 -3.22 22.78 -22.05
CA GLY A 308 -2.33 21.68 -21.70
C GLY A 308 -2.60 21.12 -20.31
N PHE A 309 -1.78 20.16 -19.88
CA PHE A 309 -1.83 19.65 -18.50
C PHE A 309 -1.47 20.76 -17.49
N ASP A 310 -0.44 21.55 -17.79
CA ASP A 310 0.09 22.60 -16.91
C ASP A 310 -0.87 23.79 -16.73
N ASP A 311 -1.82 23.98 -17.66
CA ASP A 311 -2.83 25.04 -17.60
C ASP A 311 -3.98 24.74 -16.61
N ARG A 312 -3.95 23.58 -15.93
CA ARG A 312 -5.03 23.09 -15.07
C ARG A 312 -4.62 23.07 -13.59
N PRO A 313 -4.54 24.24 -12.92
CA PRO A 313 -4.11 24.32 -11.52
C PRO A 313 -5.15 23.79 -10.53
N THR A 314 -6.39 23.54 -10.96
CA THR A 314 -7.53 23.25 -10.10
C THR A 314 -8.13 21.88 -10.42
N LEU A 315 -8.09 20.96 -9.45
CA LEU A 315 -8.82 19.70 -9.50
C LEU A 315 -10.28 19.92 -9.09
N LEU A 316 -11.24 19.65 -9.99
CA LEU A 316 -12.66 19.74 -9.67
C LEU A 316 -13.15 18.46 -8.97
N TYR A 317 -13.62 18.59 -7.74
CA TYR A 317 -14.30 17.54 -6.99
C TYR A 317 -15.82 17.68 -7.14
N PHE A 318 -16.49 16.64 -7.64
CA PHE A 318 -17.94 16.59 -7.71
C PHE A 318 -18.50 15.79 -6.53
N ARG A 319 -19.31 16.45 -5.70
CA ARG A 319 -20.11 15.83 -4.65
C ARG A 319 -21.52 15.61 -5.18
N GLU A 320 -22.02 14.38 -5.20
CA GLU A 320 -23.44 14.18 -5.47
C GLU A 320 -24.29 14.89 -4.39
N PRO A 321 -25.38 15.57 -4.76
CA PRO A 321 -26.29 16.17 -3.80
C PRO A 321 -26.95 15.07 -2.95
N PHE A 322 -26.82 15.20 -1.63
CA PHE A 322 -27.43 14.31 -0.65
C PHE A 322 -28.96 14.40 -0.76
N THR A 323 -29.60 13.55 -1.56
CA THR A 323 -31.08 13.43 -1.56
C THR A 323 -31.51 12.52 -0.42
N GLY A 324 -31.35 13.00 0.82
CA GLY A 324 -31.97 12.37 1.97
C GLY A 324 -33.46 12.67 1.98
N ARG A 325 -34.32 11.68 1.71
CA ARG A 325 -35.67 11.69 2.29
C ARG A 325 -35.52 11.28 3.75
N ARG A 326 -36.00 12.16 4.64
CA ARG A 326 -36.15 11.92 6.07
C ARG A 326 -37.13 10.78 6.33
#